data_AF-A0A1Y0MH22-F1
#
_entry.id   AF-A0A1Y0MH22-F1
#
_cell.length_a   1.000
_cell.length_b   1.000
_cell.length_c   1.000
_cell.angle_alpha   90.00
_cell.angle_beta   90.00
_cell.angle_gamma   90.00
#
_symmetry.space_group_name_H-M   'P 1'
#
loop_
_entity.id
_entity.type
_entity.pdbx_description
1 polymer ?
#
loop_
_entity_poly.entity_id
_entity_poly.type
_entity_poly.pdbx_seq_one_letter_code
_entity_poly.pdbx_strand_id
1 'polypeptide(L)'
;MIRFLLKAQTFCFLAICFFHSNLTAQNNNYEVYHKSLNKAKSFKSLDSTVFYFKKAFKAADPFSKDLKSLAFYYYKNNDLKNADFYFLKSIAYGYQFEDDKNFKKLPYKVNYQNGFLFKYENSESPYANFIKTMATRNEKEMRKSRKKFLSTVDLVQDETYEVLLQNEYYFQQVRLKILPKKDINQTEYKTVAKYLGSGNSYMMLDLLKTNKFPNRRYVSRFSDQSINMLLNHAVAAFINKDDAKEFIDLLWSEVERGNITPYDYAKAYDHYVNWYIDNESTYYGTTLYMPEGYDNMVYMNVLFPKKLNELRNDIWLISIEEISSKTGFHLPLNYKK
;
A
#
# COMPACT_ATOMS: atom_id res chain seq x y z
N MET A 1 -26.19 15.41 52.04
CA MET A 1 -25.14 14.38 51.83
C MET A 1 -25.57 13.28 50.84
N ILE A 2 -26.78 12.71 50.97
CA ILE A 2 -27.25 11.58 50.14
C ILE A 2 -27.42 11.92 48.64
N ARG A 3 -27.78 13.16 48.29
CA ARG A 3 -27.93 13.59 46.88
C ARG A 3 -26.61 13.75 46.10
N PHE A 4 -25.47 13.82 46.78
CA PHE A 4 -24.16 13.92 46.12
C PHE A 4 -23.60 12.54 45.73
N LEU A 5 -23.89 11.52 46.54
CA LEU A 5 -23.50 10.12 46.29
C LEU A 5 -24.20 9.51 45.06
N LEU A 6 -25.48 9.84 44.83
CA LEU A 6 -26.21 9.34 43.65
C LEU A 6 -25.69 9.91 42.32
N LYS A 7 -25.18 11.15 42.31
CA LYS A 7 -24.61 11.78 41.10
C LYS A 7 -23.23 11.24 40.74
N ALA A 8 -22.42 10.88 41.74
CA ALA A 8 -21.11 10.26 41.50
C ALA A 8 -21.23 8.85 40.91
N GLN A 9 -22.21 8.06 41.37
CA GLN A 9 -22.45 6.70 40.86
C GLN A 9 -23.00 6.68 39.42
N THR A 10 -23.86 7.64 39.04
CA THR A 10 -24.34 7.74 37.64
C THR A 10 -23.23 8.18 36.67
N PHE A 11 -22.28 9.01 37.13
CA PHE A 11 -21.13 9.43 36.31
C PHE A 11 -20.12 8.29 36.09
N CYS A 12 -19.87 7.46 37.12
CA CYS A 12 -19.02 6.27 36.99
C CYS A 12 -19.64 5.21 36.06
N PHE A 13 -20.97 5.00 36.10
CA PHE A 13 -21.62 4.02 35.21
C PHE A 13 -21.62 4.49 33.74
N LEU A 14 -21.84 5.78 33.48
CA LEU A 14 -21.72 6.35 32.13
C LEU A 14 -20.29 6.32 31.60
N ALA A 15 -19.28 6.56 32.44
CA ALA A 15 -17.88 6.42 32.06
C ALA A 15 -17.51 4.96 31.72
N ILE A 16 -17.98 4.00 32.51
CA ILE A 16 -17.73 2.56 32.26
C ILE A 16 -18.44 2.09 30.99
N CYS A 17 -19.65 2.58 30.69
CA CYS A 17 -20.35 2.28 29.44
C CYS A 17 -19.72 2.99 28.21
N PHE A 18 -19.14 4.18 28.36
CA PHE A 18 -18.38 4.85 27.29
C PHE A 18 -17.01 4.19 27.03
N PHE A 19 -16.40 3.57 28.04
CA PHE A 19 -15.18 2.76 27.86
C PHE A 19 -15.45 1.37 27.27
N HIS A 20 -16.67 0.83 27.38
CA HIS A 20 -17.02 -0.48 26.80
C HIS A 20 -17.56 -0.41 25.37
N SER A 21 -17.79 0.78 24.80
CA SER A 21 -18.41 0.94 23.48
C SER A 21 -17.46 1.36 22.34
N ASN A 22 -16.14 1.36 22.57
CA ASN A 22 -15.16 1.71 21.52
C ASN A 22 -13.92 0.80 21.41
N LEU A 23 -13.92 -0.37 22.05
CA LEU A 23 -12.84 -1.35 21.92
C LEU A 23 -13.38 -2.78 21.90
N THR A 24 -14.27 -3.10 20.95
CA THR A 24 -14.03 -4.36 20.26
C THR A 24 -12.75 -4.12 19.47
N ALA A 25 -11.60 -4.40 20.09
CA ALA A 25 -10.37 -4.60 19.34
C ALA A 25 -10.72 -5.67 18.30
N GLN A 26 -11.00 -5.23 17.07
CA GLN A 26 -11.20 -6.14 15.97
C GLN A 26 -9.87 -6.88 15.87
N ASN A 27 -9.86 -8.16 16.25
CA ASN A 27 -8.68 -8.97 16.14
C ASN A 27 -8.43 -9.14 14.63
N ASN A 28 -7.63 -8.23 14.08
CA ASN A 28 -7.48 -8.07 12.65
C ASN A 28 -6.87 -9.35 12.07
N ASN A 29 -7.64 -10.05 11.25
CA ASN A 29 -7.19 -11.25 10.55
C ASN A 29 -6.94 -10.89 9.08
N TYR A 30 -5.73 -10.43 8.79
CA TYR A 30 -5.34 -10.00 7.45
C TYR A 30 -5.20 -11.16 6.45
N GLU A 31 -4.97 -12.39 6.91
CA GLU A 31 -5.04 -13.58 6.05
C GLU A 31 -6.46 -13.76 5.47
N VAL A 32 -7.47 -13.82 6.34
CA VAL A 32 -8.88 -13.98 5.93
C VAL A 32 -9.33 -12.77 5.10
N TYR A 33 -8.85 -11.58 5.44
CA TYR A 33 -9.06 -10.36 4.67
C TYR A 33 -8.57 -10.53 3.21
N HIS A 34 -7.29 -10.87 3.02
CA HIS A 34 -6.69 -10.97 1.68
C HIS A 34 -7.26 -12.15 0.89
N LYS A 35 -7.44 -13.31 1.52
CA LYS A 35 -8.11 -14.46 0.88
C LYS A 35 -9.54 -14.13 0.43
N SER A 36 -10.28 -13.35 1.23
CA SER A 36 -11.62 -12.89 0.86
C SER A 36 -11.59 -11.89 -0.31
N LEU A 37 -10.63 -10.96 -0.33
CA LEU A 37 -10.46 -10.05 -1.47
C LEU A 37 -10.05 -10.76 -2.76
N ASN A 38 -9.17 -11.76 -2.67
CA ASN A 38 -8.78 -12.58 -3.81
C ASN A 38 -9.99 -13.31 -4.39
N LYS A 39 -10.82 -13.89 -3.52
CA LYS A 39 -12.09 -14.51 -3.90
C LYS A 39 -13.09 -13.50 -4.47
N ALA A 40 -13.14 -12.26 -3.98
CA ALA A 40 -13.97 -11.23 -4.59
C ALA A 40 -13.57 -10.96 -6.05
N LYS A 41 -12.27 -10.93 -6.33
CA LYS A 41 -11.72 -10.67 -7.66
C LYS A 41 -11.89 -11.84 -8.65
N SER A 42 -12.30 -13.03 -8.21
CA SER A 42 -12.52 -14.18 -9.09
C SER A 42 -13.94 -14.23 -9.69
N PHE A 43 -14.87 -13.43 -9.18
CA PHE A 43 -16.26 -13.41 -9.66
C PHE A 43 -16.47 -12.39 -10.79
N LYS A 44 -17.29 -12.78 -11.78
CA LYS A 44 -17.86 -11.85 -12.77
C LYS A 44 -19.09 -11.10 -12.24
N SER A 45 -19.83 -11.72 -11.31
CA SER A 45 -21.01 -11.13 -10.67
C SER A 45 -20.62 -10.03 -9.70
N LEU A 46 -21.20 -8.84 -9.89
CA LEU A 46 -20.96 -7.69 -9.01
C LEU A 46 -21.46 -7.95 -7.57
N ASP A 47 -22.57 -8.66 -7.40
CA ASP A 47 -23.12 -8.99 -6.07
C ASP A 47 -22.18 -9.92 -5.28
N SER A 48 -21.62 -10.92 -5.95
CA SER A 48 -20.63 -11.82 -5.34
C SER A 48 -19.36 -11.05 -4.96
N THR A 49 -18.88 -10.18 -5.84
CA THR A 49 -17.74 -9.30 -5.56
C THR A 49 -18.01 -8.44 -4.31
N VAL A 50 -19.14 -7.74 -4.27
CA VAL A 50 -19.55 -6.90 -3.13
C VAL A 50 -19.65 -7.72 -1.84
N PHE A 51 -20.23 -8.92 -1.89
CA PHE A 51 -20.33 -9.82 -0.73
C PHE A 51 -18.95 -10.16 -0.15
N TYR A 52 -17.98 -10.54 -0.99
CA TYR A 52 -16.65 -10.92 -0.52
C TYR A 52 -15.80 -9.73 -0.06
N PHE A 53 -15.96 -8.54 -0.65
CA PHE A 53 -15.38 -7.31 -0.11
C PHE A 53 -15.89 -7.02 1.30
N LYS A 54 -17.22 -7.11 1.52
CA LYS A 54 -17.80 -6.96 2.86
C LYS A 54 -17.31 -8.02 3.83
N LYS A 55 -17.14 -9.27 3.37
CA LYS A 55 -16.56 -10.34 4.18
C LYS A 55 -15.13 -10.00 4.61
N ALA A 56 -14.29 -9.50 3.68
CA ALA A 56 -12.95 -9.05 4.00
C ALA A 56 -12.97 -7.95 5.07
N PHE A 57 -13.83 -6.95 4.92
CA PHE A 57 -13.87 -5.78 5.82
C PHE A 57 -14.41 -6.11 7.22
N LYS A 58 -15.04 -7.27 7.40
CA LYS A 58 -15.38 -7.83 8.72
C LYS A 58 -14.20 -8.56 9.37
N ALA A 59 -13.24 -9.04 8.58
CA ALA A 59 -12.09 -9.78 9.09
C ALA A 59 -10.97 -8.87 9.58
N ALA A 60 -10.74 -7.73 8.90
CA ALA A 60 -9.73 -6.77 9.30
C ALA A 60 -10.06 -5.35 8.82
N ASP A 61 -9.37 -4.36 9.39
CA ASP A 61 -9.43 -2.96 8.96
C ASP A 61 -9.01 -2.79 7.49
N PRO A 62 -9.90 -2.29 6.61
CA PRO A 62 -9.68 -2.34 5.17
C PRO A 62 -8.75 -1.27 4.64
N PHE A 63 -7.82 -1.62 3.75
CA PHE A 63 -6.99 -0.63 3.07
C PHE A 63 -7.87 0.39 2.34
N SER A 64 -7.43 1.66 2.35
CA SER A 64 -8.22 2.76 1.76
C SER A 64 -8.52 2.52 0.27
N LYS A 65 -7.58 1.90 -0.45
CA LYS A 65 -7.76 1.47 -1.84
C LYS A 65 -8.89 0.46 -2.02
N ASP A 66 -9.04 -0.49 -1.09
CA ASP A 66 -10.03 -1.55 -1.20
C ASP A 66 -11.44 -1.01 -0.91
N LEU A 67 -11.55 -0.06 0.03
CA LEU A 67 -12.79 0.70 0.24
C LEU A 67 -13.21 1.45 -1.03
N LYS A 68 -12.26 2.08 -1.71
CA LYS A 68 -12.48 2.75 -2.99
C LYS A 68 -12.87 1.76 -4.09
N SER A 69 -12.26 0.58 -4.15
CA SER A 69 -12.65 -0.48 -5.07
C SER A 69 -14.08 -0.95 -4.81
N LEU A 70 -14.49 -1.12 -3.55
CA LEU A 70 -15.88 -1.45 -3.22
C LEU A 70 -16.85 -0.34 -3.66
N ALA A 71 -16.50 0.93 -3.44
CA ALA A 71 -17.28 2.05 -3.94
C ALA A 71 -17.44 2.01 -5.47
N PHE A 72 -16.39 1.65 -6.21
CA PHE A 72 -16.47 1.49 -7.66
C PHE A 72 -17.42 0.36 -8.09
N TYR A 73 -17.45 -0.77 -7.37
CA TYR A 73 -18.40 -1.85 -7.67
C TYR A 73 -19.85 -1.43 -7.37
N TYR A 74 -20.09 -0.68 -6.30
CA TYR A 74 -21.41 -0.10 -6.05
C TYR A 74 -21.84 0.91 -7.11
N TYR A 75 -20.92 1.75 -7.56
CA TYR A 75 -21.14 2.67 -8.67
C TYR A 75 -21.53 1.92 -9.94
N LYS A 76 -20.83 0.83 -10.28
CA LYS A 76 -21.17 -0.05 -11.42
C LYS A 76 -22.55 -0.71 -11.28
N ASN A 77 -23.01 -0.96 -10.06
CA ASN A 77 -24.36 -1.45 -9.75
C ASN A 77 -25.43 -0.35 -9.73
N ASN A 78 -25.10 0.90 -10.10
CA ASN A 78 -25.98 2.07 -9.98
C ASN A 78 -26.46 2.36 -8.54
N ASP A 79 -25.80 1.80 -7.52
CA ASP A 79 -26.07 2.05 -6.11
C ASP A 79 -25.21 3.22 -5.62
N LEU A 80 -25.60 4.42 -6.04
CA LEU A 80 -24.84 5.64 -5.73
C LEU A 80 -24.77 5.93 -4.23
N LYS A 81 -25.79 5.52 -3.45
CA LYS A 81 -25.79 5.71 -1.99
C LYS A 81 -24.64 4.95 -1.34
N ASN A 82 -24.48 3.67 -1.66
CA ASN A 82 -23.37 2.89 -1.13
C ASN A 82 -22.02 3.29 -1.76
N ALA A 83 -22.01 3.70 -3.03
CA ALA A 83 -20.80 4.23 -3.66
C ALA A 83 -20.27 5.47 -2.91
N ASP A 84 -21.13 6.47 -2.66
CA ASP A 84 -20.79 7.68 -1.91
C ASP A 84 -20.29 7.32 -0.48
N PHE A 85 -21.00 6.41 0.21
CA PHE A 85 -20.61 5.96 1.56
C PHE A 85 -19.20 5.34 1.61
N TYR A 86 -18.91 4.36 0.75
CA TYR A 86 -17.61 3.69 0.77
C TYR A 86 -16.48 4.57 0.22
N PHE A 87 -16.79 5.48 -0.72
CA PHE A 87 -15.83 6.45 -1.22
C PHE A 87 -15.41 7.41 -0.10
N LEU A 88 -16.36 8.00 0.64
CA LEU A 88 -16.06 8.84 1.81
C LEU A 88 -15.34 8.06 2.91
N LYS A 89 -15.72 6.79 3.14
CA LYS A 89 -15.03 5.91 4.09
C LYS A 89 -13.57 5.69 3.67
N SER A 90 -13.26 5.59 2.38
CA SER A 90 -11.86 5.48 1.91
C SER A 90 -11.01 6.68 2.30
N ILE A 91 -11.55 7.91 2.22
CA ILE A 91 -10.89 9.15 2.63
C ILE A 91 -10.65 9.17 4.13
N ALA A 92 -11.65 8.75 4.92
CA ALA A 92 -11.54 8.61 6.37
C ALA A 92 -10.49 7.57 6.79
N TYR A 93 -10.17 6.63 5.90
CA TYR A 93 -9.15 5.59 6.09
C TYR A 93 -7.78 5.99 5.50
N GLY A 94 -7.61 7.25 5.10
CA GLY A 94 -6.34 7.82 4.66
C GLY A 94 -6.18 7.95 3.15
N TYR A 95 -7.19 7.63 2.33
CA TYR A 95 -7.11 7.94 0.89
C TYR A 95 -6.97 9.45 0.70
N GLN A 96 -5.95 9.84 -0.05
CA GLN A 96 -5.72 11.21 -0.43
C GLN A 96 -6.24 11.42 -1.85
N PHE A 97 -7.19 12.34 -2.01
CA PHE A 97 -7.79 12.68 -3.30
C PHE A 97 -7.21 13.97 -3.90
N GLU A 98 -6.99 14.97 -3.06
CA GLU A 98 -6.37 16.25 -3.41
C GLU A 98 -5.09 16.44 -2.58
N ASP A 99 -4.17 17.24 -3.08
CA ASP A 99 -3.03 17.72 -2.29
C ASP A 99 -3.54 18.39 -1.01
N ASP A 100 -2.94 18.06 0.12
CA ASP A 100 -3.28 18.61 1.44
C ASP A 100 -2.75 20.06 1.61
N LYS A 101 -2.87 20.92 0.58
CA LYS A 101 -2.32 22.29 0.54
C LYS A 101 -2.83 23.19 1.67
N ASN A 102 -4.02 22.90 2.19
CA ASN A 102 -4.68 23.67 3.25
C ASN A 102 -4.25 23.26 4.66
N PHE A 103 -3.40 22.24 4.81
CA PHE A 103 -2.95 21.73 6.11
C PHE A 103 -1.52 22.21 6.38
N LYS A 104 -1.39 23.25 7.23
CA LYS A 104 -0.18 24.06 7.48
C LYS A 104 1.06 23.34 8.03
N LYS A 105 1.04 22.01 8.20
CA LYS A 105 2.12 21.23 8.84
C LYS A 105 2.67 20.09 7.97
N LEU A 106 2.58 20.18 6.66
CA LEU A 106 3.28 19.22 5.79
C LEU A 106 4.65 19.78 5.42
N PRO A 107 5.76 19.18 5.91
CA PRO A 107 7.11 19.67 5.64
C PRO A 107 7.46 19.60 4.15
N TYR A 108 6.76 18.75 3.38
CA TYR A 108 7.07 18.57 1.97
C TYR A 108 5.80 18.47 1.10
N LYS A 109 5.73 19.27 0.02
CA LYS A 109 4.64 19.27 -0.97
C LYS A 109 5.15 18.62 -2.26
N VAL A 110 4.97 17.33 -2.41
CA VAL A 110 5.41 16.62 -3.62
C VAL A 110 4.24 16.16 -4.42
N ASN A 111 4.41 16.24 -5.73
CA ASN A 111 3.54 15.64 -6.73
C ASN A 111 3.48 14.09 -6.65
N TYR A 112 4.11 13.45 -5.65
CA TYR A 112 3.88 12.01 -5.35
C TYR A 112 2.44 11.74 -4.87
N GLN A 113 1.71 12.78 -4.44
CA GLN A 113 0.38 12.67 -3.85
C GLN A 113 -0.73 12.36 -4.85
N ASN A 114 -0.54 12.71 -6.12
CA ASN A 114 -1.44 12.27 -7.18
C ASN A 114 -0.90 10.96 -7.68
N GLY A 115 -1.41 9.86 -7.12
CA GLY A 115 -1.06 8.51 -7.54
C GLY A 115 -0.93 8.48 -9.06
N PHE A 116 0.19 7.94 -9.55
CA PHE A 116 0.62 7.92 -10.95
C PHE A 116 -0.57 7.70 -11.94
N LEU A 117 -1.58 6.94 -11.52
CA LEU A 117 -2.89 6.75 -12.17
C LEU A 117 -3.54 8.03 -12.72
N PHE A 118 -3.60 9.15 -12.00
CA PHE A 118 -4.30 10.35 -12.53
C PHE A 118 -3.63 10.97 -13.77
N LYS A 119 -2.33 10.69 -14.00
CA LYS A 119 -1.58 11.25 -15.13
C LYS A 119 -1.64 10.35 -16.38
N TYR A 120 -1.96 9.06 -16.21
CA TYR A 120 -1.92 8.06 -17.29
C TYR A 120 -3.25 7.31 -17.50
N GLU A 121 -4.24 7.47 -16.63
CA GLU A 121 -5.59 6.97 -16.90
C GLU A 121 -6.22 7.80 -18.01
N ASN A 122 -6.70 7.11 -19.06
CA ASN A 122 -7.59 7.72 -20.03
C ASN A 122 -8.79 8.32 -19.26
N SER A 123 -8.99 9.63 -19.43
CA SER A 123 -10.07 10.40 -18.80
C SER A 123 -11.47 9.84 -19.08
N GLU A 124 -11.60 9.04 -20.13
CA GLU A 124 -12.86 8.40 -20.55
C GLU A 124 -13.07 7.00 -19.98
N SER A 125 -12.09 6.44 -19.25
CA SER A 125 -12.24 5.10 -18.67
C SER A 125 -13.40 5.07 -17.66
N PRO A 126 -14.11 3.93 -17.50
CA PRO A 126 -15.19 3.81 -16.50
C PRO A 126 -14.76 4.17 -15.09
N TYR A 127 -13.48 3.92 -14.76
CA TYR A 127 -12.92 4.24 -13.46
C TYR A 127 -12.63 5.75 -13.32
N ALA A 128 -12.08 6.41 -14.33
CA ALA A 128 -11.92 7.86 -14.33
C ALA A 128 -13.27 8.59 -14.18
N ASN A 129 -14.30 8.11 -14.89
CA ASN A 129 -15.67 8.63 -14.75
C ASN A 129 -16.23 8.43 -13.33
N PHE A 130 -16.00 7.27 -12.71
CA PHE A 130 -16.33 7.03 -11.31
C PHE A 130 -15.65 8.04 -10.38
N ILE A 131 -14.33 8.20 -10.50
CA ILE A 131 -13.55 9.09 -9.64
C ILE A 131 -14.04 10.54 -9.75
N LYS A 132 -14.23 11.04 -10.99
CA LYS A 132 -14.77 12.38 -11.25
C LYS A 132 -16.18 12.55 -10.66
N THR A 133 -17.05 11.57 -10.86
CA THR A 133 -18.43 11.61 -10.36
C THR A 133 -18.46 11.65 -8.84
N MET A 134 -17.72 10.77 -8.17
CA MET A 134 -17.66 10.73 -6.70
C MET A 134 -17.07 12.01 -6.12
N ALA A 135 -16.03 12.56 -6.74
CA ALA A 135 -15.39 13.79 -6.30
C ALA A 135 -16.35 14.98 -6.33
N THR A 136 -17.01 15.21 -7.48
CA THR A 136 -17.97 16.31 -7.65
C THR A 136 -19.14 16.19 -6.68
N ARG A 137 -19.68 14.98 -6.49
CA ARG A 137 -20.84 14.74 -5.61
C ARG A 137 -20.52 14.94 -4.14
N ASN A 138 -19.29 14.66 -3.72
CA ASN A 138 -18.91 14.56 -2.31
C ASN A 138 -17.90 15.62 -1.86
N GLU A 139 -17.56 16.62 -2.67
CA GLU A 139 -16.47 17.58 -2.43
C GLU A 139 -16.39 18.09 -0.98
N LYS A 140 -17.50 18.60 -0.44
CA LYS A 140 -17.57 19.14 0.93
C LYS A 140 -17.32 18.05 1.99
N GLU A 141 -17.97 16.90 1.88
CA GLU A 141 -17.85 15.81 2.84
C GLU A 141 -16.50 15.09 2.75
N MET A 142 -15.88 15.05 1.56
CA MET A 142 -14.51 14.57 1.37
C MET A 142 -13.53 15.43 2.14
N ARG A 143 -13.57 16.76 1.96
CA ARG A 143 -12.70 17.69 2.69
C ARG A 143 -12.87 17.58 4.20
N LYS A 144 -14.12 17.43 4.66
CA LYS A 144 -14.43 17.21 6.09
C LYS A 144 -13.85 15.87 6.59
N SER A 145 -14.03 14.79 5.82
CA SER A 145 -13.51 13.46 6.15
C SER A 145 -11.98 13.46 6.19
N ARG A 146 -11.33 14.11 5.22
CA ARG A 146 -9.86 14.26 5.18
C ARG A 146 -9.34 15.05 6.37
N LYS A 147 -9.98 16.18 6.71
CA LYS A 147 -9.62 16.97 7.90
C LYS A 147 -9.75 16.14 9.18
N LYS A 148 -10.78 15.30 9.29
CA LYS A 148 -10.95 14.39 10.43
C LYS A 148 -9.83 13.34 10.48
N PHE A 149 -9.49 12.71 9.36
CA PHE A 149 -8.36 11.78 9.28
C PHE A 149 -7.03 12.45 9.70
N LEU A 150 -6.75 13.65 9.21
CA LEU A 150 -5.51 14.36 9.57
C LEU A 150 -5.45 14.74 11.05
N SER A 151 -6.59 14.84 11.75
CA SER A 151 -6.61 15.03 13.20
C SER A 151 -6.34 13.77 14.02
N THR A 152 -6.34 12.59 13.38
CA THR A 152 -6.02 11.30 14.03
C THR A 152 -4.60 10.81 13.73
N VAL A 153 -3.84 11.55 12.94
CA VAL A 153 -2.43 11.26 12.61
C VAL A 153 -1.58 11.34 13.88
N ASP A 154 -0.70 10.37 14.08
CA ASP A 154 0.30 10.38 15.14
C ASP A 154 1.52 11.16 14.66
N LEU A 155 1.87 12.23 15.38
CA LEU A 155 2.91 13.16 14.92
C LEU A 155 4.28 12.50 14.75
N VAL A 156 4.65 11.58 15.66
CA VAL A 156 5.97 10.94 15.62
C VAL A 156 6.06 9.98 14.43
N GLN A 157 5.03 9.16 14.22
CA GLN A 157 4.99 8.25 13.08
C GLN A 157 4.91 9.00 11.75
N ASP A 158 4.12 10.08 11.70
CA ASP A 158 3.99 10.91 10.51
C ASP A 158 5.33 11.55 10.15
N GLU A 159 5.99 12.22 11.10
CA GLU A 159 7.31 12.82 10.89
C GLU A 159 8.34 11.77 10.46
N THR A 160 8.33 10.58 11.08
CA THR A 160 9.20 9.47 10.70
C THR A 160 8.99 9.06 9.24
N TYR A 161 7.73 8.88 8.81
CA TYR A 161 7.40 8.51 7.44
C TYR A 161 7.74 9.63 6.45
N GLU A 162 7.50 10.89 6.83
CA GLU A 162 7.84 12.06 6.04
C GLU A 162 9.36 12.17 5.79
N VAL A 163 10.18 11.86 6.79
CA VAL A 163 11.64 11.80 6.64
C VAL A 163 12.06 10.74 5.62
N LEU A 164 11.46 9.54 5.66
CA LEU A 164 11.72 8.49 4.66
C LEU A 164 11.41 8.98 3.24
N LEU A 165 10.26 9.62 3.05
CA LEU A 165 9.85 10.18 1.75
C LEU A 165 10.78 11.32 1.30
N GLN A 166 11.21 12.18 2.23
CA GLN A 166 12.08 13.31 1.93
C GLN A 166 13.48 12.86 1.50
N ASN A 167 14.03 11.87 2.20
CA ASN A 167 15.31 11.26 1.85
C ASN A 167 15.24 10.56 0.48
N GLU A 168 14.14 9.86 0.20
CA GLU A 168 13.91 9.23 -1.11
C GLU A 168 13.85 10.28 -2.23
N TYR A 169 13.17 11.40 -2.00
CA TYR A 169 13.15 12.50 -2.96
C TYR A 169 14.57 13.03 -3.23
N TYR A 170 15.35 13.32 -2.19
CA TYR A 170 16.71 13.83 -2.36
C TYR A 170 17.62 12.83 -3.08
N PHE A 171 17.52 11.55 -2.72
CA PHE A 171 18.17 10.47 -3.45
C PHE A 171 17.85 10.51 -4.94
N GLN A 172 16.57 10.59 -5.32
CA GLN A 172 16.17 10.69 -6.73
C GLN A 172 16.64 11.97 -7.41
N GLN A 173 16.64 13.11 -6.72
CA GLN A 173 17.17 14.36 -7.29
C GLN A 173 18.64 14.20 -7.64
N VAL A 174 19.44 13.63 -6.74
CA VAL A 174 20.86 13.39 -7.00
C VAL A 174 21.03 12.39 -8.14
N ARG A 175 20.36 11.24 -8.06
CA ARG A 175 20.47 10.13 -9.03
C ARG A 175 20.06 10.51 -10.45
N LEU A 176 18.97 11.27 -10.61
CA LEU A 176 18.37 11.56 -11.91
C LEU A 176 18.78 12.92 -12.49
N LYS A 177 19.17 13.90 -11.66
CA LYS A 177 19.47 15.26 -12.14
C LYS A 177 20.92 15.69 -11.98
N ILE A 178 21.61 15.17 -10.98
CA ILE A 178 22.98 15.60 -10.65
C ILE A 178 23.99 14.62 -11.24
N LEU A 179 23.92 13.33 -10.88
CA LEU A 179 24.90 12.32 -11.30
C LEU A 179 25.04 12.19 -12.83
N PRO A 180 23.96 12.19 -13.64
CA PRO A 180 24.09 12.06 -15.10
C PRO A 180 24.84 13.23 -15.76
N LYS A 181 24.99 14.37 -15.06
CA LYS A 181 25.69 15.56 -15.56
C LYS A 181 27.16 15.61 -15.14
N LYS A 182 27.64 14.63 -14.37
CA LYS A 182 28.96 14.65 -13.75
C LYS A 182 30.03 13.87 -14.53
N ASP A 183 29.68 13.34 -15.70
CA ASP A 183 30.57 12.52 -16.54
C ASP A 183 31.32 11.43 -15.75
N ILE A 184 30.61 10.81 -14.80
CA ILE A 184 31.14 9.72 -13.98
C ILE A 184 30.89 8.39 -14.69
N ASN A 185 31.83 7.45 -14.54
CA ASN A 185 31.67 6.15 -15.17
C ASN A 185 30.53 5.34 -14.51
N GLN A 186 30.06 4.30 -15.20
CA GLN A 186 28.89 3.53 -14.75
C GLN A 186 29.11 2.83 -13.38
N THR A 187 30.33 2.42 -13.08
CA THR A 187 30.67 1.76 -11.80
C THR A 187 30.62 2.74 -10.64
N GLU A 188 31.19 3.93 -10.81
CA GLU A 188 31.10 5.04 -9.86
C GLU A 188 29.65 5.48 -9.66
N TYR A 189 28.89 5.63 -10.75
CA TYR A 189 27.47 5.96 -10.69
C TYR A 189 26.70 4.96 -9.82
N LYS A 190 26.89 3.65 -10.06
CA LYS A 190 26.23 2.58 -9.29
C LYS A 190 26.64 2.63 -7.82
N THR A 191 27.92 2.86 -7.53
CA THR A 191 28.44 2.96 -6.16
C THR A 191 27.84 4.14 -5.42
N VAL A 192 27.89 5.35 -6.01
CA VAL A 192 27.34 6.56 -5.40
C VAL A 192 25.82 6.43 -5.19
N ALA A 193 25.09 5.93 -6.19
CA ALA A 193 23.65 5.70 -6.06
C ALA A 193 23.32 4.75 -4.90
N LYS A 194 24.10 3.67 -4.74
CA LYS A 194 23.93 2.72 -3.63
C LYS A 194 24.14 3.39 -2.27
N TYR A 195 25.25 4.10 -2.07
CA TYR A 195 25.53 4.77 -0.79
C TYR A 195 24.52 5.87 -0.44
N LEU A 196 24.05 6.64 -1.43
CA LEU A 196 23.05 7.68 -1.20
C LEU A 196 21.72 7.12 -0.66
N GLY A 197 21.31 5.92 -1.08
CA GLY A 197 20.09 5.28 -0.59
C GLY A 197 20.24 4.52 0.73
N SER A 198 21.48 4.24 1.16
CA SER A 198 21.74 3.35 2.30
C SER A 198 21.17 3.87 3.62
N GLY A 199 21.18 5.19 3.85
CA GLY A 199 20.62 5.80 5.06
C GLY A 199 19.14 5.48 5.27
N ASN A 200 18.34 5.54 4.20
CA ASN A 200 16.92 5.14 4.27
C ASN A 200 16.77 3.64 4.53
N SER A 201 17.61 2.82 3.91
CA SER A 201 17.57 1.36 4.06
C SER A 201 17.78 0.95 5.52
N TYR A 202 18.84 1.48 6.15
CA TYR A 202 19.17 1.21 7.54
C TYR A 202 18.19 1.84 8.53
N MET A 203 17.65 3.01 8.22
CA MET A 203 16.56 3.60 9.02
C MET A 203 15.32 2.71 9.01
N MET A 204 14.91 2.18 7.85
CA MET A 204 13.76 1.28 7.78
C MET A 204 14.01 -0.06 8.48
N LEU A 205 15.22 -0.61 8.39
CA LEU A 205 15.61 -1.81 9.13
C LEU A 205 15.54 -1.58 10.65
N ASP A 206 16.05 -0.44 11.15
CA ASP A 206 15.97 -0.10 12.57
C ASP A 206 14.51 0.06 13.04
N LEU A 207 13.66 0.70 12.24
CA LEU A 207 12.23 0.82 12.54
C LEU A 207 11.54 -0.54 12.64
N LEU A 208 11.92 -1.51 11.80
CA LEU A 208 11.39 -2.88 11.88
C LEU A 208 11.91 -3.59 13.13
N LYS A 209 13.22 -3.55 13.40
CA LYS A 209 13.87 -4.16 14.58
C LYS A 209 13.28 -3.64 15.90
N THR A 210 12.97 -2.35 15.94
CA THR A 210 12.45 -1.68 17.14
C THR A 210 10.93 -1.64 17.20
N ASN A 211 10.23 -2.29 16.27
CA ASN A 211 8.77 -2.35 16.22
C ASN A 211 8.10 -0.96 16.08
N LYS A 212 8.75 -0.04 15.37
CA LYS A 212 8.34 1.36 15.15
C LYS A 212 8.04 1.67 13.68
N PHE A 213 7.86 0.65 12.84
CA PHE A 213 7.48 0.86 11.45
C PHE A 213 6.18 1.69 11.36
N PRO A 214 6.11 2.74 10.53
CA PRO A 214 4.97 3.66 10.54
C PRO A 214 3.66 2.96 10.18
N ASN A 215 2.65 3.15 11.03
CA ASN A 215 1.33 2.62 10.75
C ASN A 215 0.62 3.47 9.72
N ARG A 216 0.12 2.82 8.65
CA ARG A 216 -0.53 3.51 7.54
C ARG A 216 -1.79 4.32 7.90
N ARG A 217 -2.39 4.05 9.07
CA ARG A 217 -3.56 4.78 9.60
C ARG A 217 -3.21 6.03 10.35
N TYR A 218 -1.97 6.10 10.84
CA TYR A 218 -1.50 7.19 11.68
C TYR A 218 -0.53 8.10 10.97
N VAL A 219 -0.30 7.91 9.67
CA VAL A 219 0.48 8.83 8.86
C VAL A 219 -0.34 9.41 7.71
N SER A 220 -0.05 10.65 7.37
CA SER A 220 -0.81 11.45 6.44
C SER A 220 -0.72 10.93 4.99
N ARG A 221 0.41 10.36 4.57
CA ARG A 221 0.72 10.08 3.15
C ARG A 221 1.14 8.63 2.83
N PHE A 222 0.56 7.65 3.50
CA PHE A 222 0.80 6.25 3.20
C PHE A 222 -0.02 5.76 1.99
N SER A 223 0.63 5.56 0.85
CA SER A 223 0.01 4.99 -0.35
C SER A 223 0.80 3.78 -0.84
N ASP A 224 0.16 2.92 -1.63
CA ASP A 224 0.84 1.78 -2.25
C ASP A 224 2.04 2.23 -3.09
N GLN A 225 1.94 3.37 -3.77
CA GLN A 225 3.03 3.87 -4.60
C GLN A 225 4.22 4.31 -3.75
N SER A 226 3.98 5.09 -2.68
CA SER A 226 5.07 5.58 -1.84
C SER A 226 5.76 4.44 -1.10
N ILE A 227 4.99 3.49 -0.55
CA ILE A 227 5.58 2.36 0.16
C ILE A 227 6.34 1.41 -0.77
N ASN A 228 5.79 1.08 -1.95
CA ASN A 228 6.50 0.21 -2.91
C ASN A 228 7.82 0.83 -3.38
N MET A 229 7.86 2.14 -3.60
CA MET A 229 9.09 2.85 -3.96
C MET A 229 10.11 2.77 -2.82
N LEU A 230 9.70 3.10 -1.59
CA LEU A 230 10.58 3.05 -0.42
C LEU A 230 11.14 1.63 -0.19
N LEU A 231 10.29 0.60 -0.23
CA LEU A 231 10.71 -0.79 -0.04
C LEU A 231 11.71 -1.24 -1.11
N ASN A 232 11.41 -1.00 -2.39
CA ASN A 232 12.29 -1.41 -3.49
C ASN A 232 13.65 -0.71 -3.41
N HIS A 233 13.68 0.60 -3.17
CA HIS A 233 14.95 1.31 -3.08
C HIS A 233 15.73 0.99 -1.81
N ALA A 234 15.05 0.72 -0.69
CA ALA A 234 15.69 0.23 0.52
C ALA A 234 16.44 -1.09 0.24
N VAL A 235 15.75 -2.06 -0.38
CA VAL A 235 16.37 -3.34 -0.75
C VAL A 235 17.63 -3.14 -1.61
N ALA A 236 17.55 -2.33 -2.67
CA ALA A 236 18.66 -2.11 -3.59
C ALA A 236 19.87 -1.40 -2.93
N ALA A 237 19.64 -0.63 -1.86
CA ALA A 237 20.64 0.24 -1.27
C ALA A 237 21.31 -0.31 0.00
N PHE A 238 20.87 -1.45 0.55
CA PHE A 238 21.63 -2.16 1.58
C PHE A 238 23.05 -2.49 1.12
N ILE A 239 24.04 -2.28 1.99
CA ILE A 239 25.45 -2.47 1.63
C ILE A 239 25.75 -3.97 1.48
N ASN A 240 25.31 -4.77 2.45
CA ASN A 240 25.47 -6.21 2.45
C ASN A 240 24.13 -6.94 2.22
N LYS A 241 24.23 -8.20 1.78
CA LYS A 241 23.09 -9.06 1.46
C LYS A 241 22.31 -9.52 2.70
N ASP A 242 22.99 -9.67 3.84
CA ASP A 242 22.41 -10.24 5.05
C ASP A 242 21.46 -9.25 5.74
N ASP A 243 21.81 -7.97 5.80
CA ASP A 243 20.93 -6.89 6.26
C ASP A 243 19.69 -6.78 5.36
N ALA A 244 19.86 -6.91 4.05
CA ALA A 244 18.74 -6.91 3.11
C ALA A 244 17.82 -8.12 3.33
N LYS A 245 18.38 -9.29 3.67
CA LYS A 245 17.61 -10.48 4.01
C LYS A 245 16.85 -10.31 5.33
N GLU A 246 17.53 -9.80 6.36
CA GLU A 246 16.92 -9.49 7.66
C GLU A 246 15.77 -8.49 7.52
N PHE A 247 15.96 -7.45 6.71
CA PHE A 247 14.91 -6.49 6.36
C PHE A 247 13.68 -7.19 5.75
N ILE A 248 13.89 -8.03 4.74
CA ILE A 248 12.81 -8.77 4.08
C ILE A 248 12.10 -9.73 5.06
N ASP A 249 12.83 -10.38 5.97
CA ASP A 249 12.24 -11.30 6.94
C ASP A 249 11.37 -10.57 7.96
N LEU A 250 11.83 -9.41 8.45
CA LEU A 250 11.06 -8.58 9.37
C LEU A 250 9.86 -7.90 8.70
N LEU A 251 9.89 -7.68 7.38
CA LEU A 251 8.79 -7.06 6.66
C LEU A 251 7.48 -7.86 6.77
N TRP A 252 7.55 -9.19 6.91
CA TRP A 252 6.35 -10.02 6.92
C TRP A 252 5.40 -9.67 8.08
N SER A 253 5.92 -9.30 9.26
CA SER A 253 5.08 -8.89 10.38
C SER A 253 4.24 -7.64 10.06
N GLU A 254 4.72 -6.78 9.16
CA GLU A 254 3.98 -5.60 8.70
C GLU A 254 2.84 -5.95 7.74
N VAL A 255 2.91 -7.10 7.05
CA VAL A 255 1.79 -7.67 6.30
C VAL A 255 0.71 -8.15 7.27
N GLU A 256 1.12 -8.89 8.30
CA GLU A 256 0.21 -9.44 9.31
C GLU A 256 -0.49 -8.36 10.13
N ARG A 257 0.13 -7.19 10.29
CA ARG A 257 -0.43 -6.00 10.95
C ARG A 257 -1.27 -5.11 10.03
N GLY A 258 -1.24 -5.36 8.72
CA GLY A 258 -1.96 -4.56 7.73
C GLY A 258 -1.34 -3.19 7.41
N ASN A 259 -0.05 -3.01 7.69
CA ASN A 259 0.67 -1.81 7.31
C ASN A 259 1.07 -1.86 5.83
N ILE A 260 1.51 -3.03 5.35
CA ILE A 260 1.79 -3.30 3.94
C ILE A 260 0.91 -4.44 3.42
N THR A 261 0.74 -4.56 2.11
CA THR A 261 0.00 -5.68 1.52
C THR A 261 0.93 -6.84 1.17
N PRO A 262 0.42 -8.08 1.05
CA PRO A 262 1.25 -9.20 0.61
C PRO A 262 1.86 -9.00 -0.79
N TYR A 263 1.21 -8.18 -1.62
CA TYR A 263 1.76 -7.81 -2.93
C TYR A 263 2.95 -6.85 -2.82
N ASP A 264 2.90 -5.89 -1.88
CA ASP A 264 4.04 -4.99 -1.62
C ASP A 264 5.24 -5.79 -1.08
N TYR A 265 4.99 -6.73 -0.17
CA TYR A 265 5.98 -7.69 0.33
C TYR A 265 6.60 -8.52 -0.80
N ALA A 266 5.77 -9.14 -1.65
CA ALA A 266 6.24 -9.97 -2.74
C ALA A 266 7.09 -9.19 -3.75
N LYS A 267 6.75 -7.93 -4.02
CA LYS A 267 7.56 -7.04 -4.86
C LYS A 267 8.92 -6.72 -4.23
N ALA A 268 8.96 -6.41 -2.94
CA ALA A 268 10.20 -6.18 -2.23
C ALA A 268 11.09 -7.43 -2.22
N TYR A 269 10.48 -8.61 -1.99
CA TYR A 269 11.18 -9.90 -2.00
C TYR A 269 11.72 -10.24 -3.39
N ASP A 270 10.93 -10.06 -4.45
CA ASP A 270 11.40 -10.25 -5.82
C ASP A 270 12.54 -9.30 -6.16
N HIS A 271 12.46 -8.05 -5.70
CA HIS A 271 13.56 -7.11 -5.87
C HIS A 271 14.83 -7.57 -5.12
N TYR A 272 14.69 -8.14 -3.93
CA TYR A 272 15.80 -8.72 -3.18
C TYR A 272 16.44 -9.88 -3.95
N VAL A 273 15.63 -10.78 -4.52
CA VAL A 273 16.13 -11.88 -5.35
C VAL A 273 16.88 -11.33 -6.56
N ASN A 274 16.27 -10.39 -7.29
CA ASN A 274 16.88 -9.76 -8.46
C ASN A 274 18.24 -9.11 -8.14
N TRP A 275 18.37 -8.52 -6.94
CA TRP A 275 19.55 -7.75 -6.60
C TRP A 275 20.68 -8.57 -5.96
N TYR A 276 20.35 -9.61 -5.20
CA TYR A 276 21.31 -10.34 -4.36
C TYR A 276 21.40 -11.84 -4.59
N ILE A 277 20.52 -12.43 -5.41
CA ILE A 277 20.48 -13.88 -5.64
C ILE A 277 20.63 -14.18 -7.14
N ASP A 278 19.68 -13.73 -7.94
CA ASP A 278 19.60 -14.00 -9.38
C ASP A 278 18.90 -12.82 -10.06
N ASN A 279 19.63 -12.07 -10.89
CA ASN A 279 19.14 -10.87 -11.56
C ASN A 279 18.20 -11.15 -12.75
N GLU A 280 18.06 -12.41 -13.16
CA GLU A 280 17.19 -12.81 -14.27
C GLU A 280 15.89 -13.47 -13.77
N SER A 281 15.79 -13.74 -12.46
CA SER A 281 14.66 -14.48 -11.87
C SER A 281 14.03 -13.80 -10.67
N THR A 282 12.74 -14.03 -10.48
CA THR A 282 11.95 -13.61 -9.30
C THR A 282 11.58 -14.81 -8.44
N TYR A 283 11.12 -14.56 -7.21
CA TYR A 283 10.65 -15.60 -6.31
C TYR A 283 9.13 -15.80 -6.40
N TYR A 284 8.37 -14.71 -6.29
CA TYR A 284 6.91 -14.70 -6.30
C TYR A 284 6.31 -14.29 -7.65
N GLY A 285 7.09 -13.85 -8.64
CA GLY A 285 6.59 -13.53 -9.98
C GLY A 285 5.78 -12.22 -10.02
N THR A 286 6.35 -11.13 -9.50
CA THR A 286 5.74 -9.80 -9.49
C THR A 286 6.42 -8.80 -10.43
N THR A 287 7.67 -9.06 -10.83
CA THR A 287 8.43 -8.22 -11.78
C THR A 287 7.96 -8.47 -13.21
N LEU A 288 7.79 -7.38 -13.96
CA LEU A 288 7.43 -7.38 -15.38
C LEU A 288 8.56 -6.78 -16.20
N TYR A 289 8.70 -7.24 -17.44
CA TYR A 289 9.57 -6.65 -18.44
C TYR A 289 8.89 -6.69 -19.82
N MET A 290 9.39 -5.88 -20.75
CA MET A 290 8.90 -5.84 -22.13
C MET A 290 9.99 -6.40 -23.05
N PRO A 291 10.00 -7.71 -23.34
CA PRO A 291 10.90 -8.29 -24.31
C PRO A 291 10.61 -7.79 -25.73
N GLU A 292 11.64 -7.77 -26.57
CA GLU A 292 11.50 -7.47 -27.99
C GLU A 292 10.57 -8.51 -28.66
N GLY A 293 9.66 -8.04 -29.52
CA GLY A 293 8.70 -8.90 -30.23
C GLY A 293 7.45 -9.31 -29.44
N TYR A 294 7.20 -8.71 -28.27
CA TYR A 294 5.96 -8.90 -27.51
C TYR A 294 5.07 -7.66 -27.57
N ASP A 295 3.77 -7.87 -27.75
CA ASP A 295 2.77 -6.80 -27.77
C ASP A 295 2.35 -6.35 -26.35
N ASN A 296 2.78 -7.07 -25.31
CA ASN A 296 2.45 -6.78 -23.92
C ASN A 296 3.55 -7.24 -22.95
N MET A 297 3.47 -6.76 -21.70
CA MET A 297 4.42 -7.10 -20.64
C MET A 297 4.43 -8.60 -20.34
N VAL A 298 5.61 -9.13 -20.00
CA VAL A 298 5.83 -10.51 -19.60
C VAL A 298 6.30 -10.53 -18.14
N TYR A 299 5.77 -11.44 -17.33
CA TYR A 299 6.34 -11.69 -16.00
C TYR A 299 7.75 -12.25 -16.15
N MET A 300 8.70 -11.71 -15.38
CA MET A 300 10.08 -12.20 -15.40
C MET A 300 10.14 -13.67 -14.97
N ASN A 301 11.18 -14.39 -15.40
CA ASN A 301 11.40 -15.79 -15.01
C ASN A 301 11.33 -15.95 -13.49
N VAL A 302 10.96 -17.15 -13.04
CA VAL A 302 10.83 -17.47 -11.61
C VAL A 302 11.83 -18.54 -11.19
N LEU A 303 12.38 -18.44 -9.97
CA LEU A 303 13.33 -19.41 -9.43
C LEU A 303 12.73 -20.82 -9.28
N PHE A 304 11.45 -20.89 -8.91
CA PHE A 304 10.77 -22.14 -8.58
C PHE A 304 9.47 -22.29 -9.37
N PRO A 305 9.52 -22.50 -10.70
CA PRO A 305 8.32 -22.49 -11.55
C PRO A 305 7.27 -23.53 -11.10
N LYS A 306 7.71 -24.72 -10.68
CA LYS A 306 6.81 -25.80 -10.21
C LYS A 306 6.13 -25.51 -8.86
N LYS A 307 6.70 -24.62 -8.04
CA LYS A 307 6.19 -24.27 -6.69
C LYS A 307 5.63 -22.85 -6.62
N LEU A 308 5.67 -22.09 -7.71
CA LEU A 308 5.35 -20.66 -7.70
C LEU A 308 3.97 -20.37 -7.07
N ASN A 309 2.95 -21.13 -7.45
CA ASN A 309 1.61 -20.91 -6.93
C ASN A 309 1.42 -21.34 -5.47
N GLU A 310 2.16 -22.35 -5.01
CA GLU A 310 2.22 -22.73 -3.60
C GLU A 310 2.81 -21.56 -2.79
N LEU A 311 4.00 -21.08 -3.19
CA LEU A 311 4.69 -19.96 -2.56
C LEU A 311 3.82 -18.69 -2.52
N ARG A 312 3.15 -18.37 -3.64
CA ARG A 312 2.23 -17.22 -3.71
C ARG A 312 1.04 -17.39 -2.77
N ASN A 313 0.45 -18.58 -2.69
CA ASN A 313 -0.68 -18.84 -1.81
C ASN A 313 -0.29 -18.79 -0.32
N ASP A 314 0.91 -19.21 0.04
CA ASP A 314 1.44 -19.15 1.41
C ASP A 314 1.48 -17.71 1.93
N ILE A 315 1.77 -16.75 1.04
CA ILE A 315 1.69 -15.31 1.33
C ILE A 315 0.38 -14.66 0.88
N TRP A 316 -0.69 -15.45 0.74
CA TRP A 316 -2.06 -14.99 0.47
C TRP A 316 -2.24 -14.24 -0.86
N LEU A 317 -1.40 -14.51 -1.85
CA LEU A 317 -1.58 -14.06 -3.23
C LEU A 317 -2.35 -15.09 -4.05
N ILE A 318 -3.01 -14.62 -5.10
CA ILE A 318 -3.59 -15.48 -6.15
C ILE A 318 -2.49 -16.10 -7.02
N SER A 319 -2.84 -17.16 -7.75
CA SER A 319 -1.93 -17.80 -8.70
C SER A 319 -1.44 -16.84 -9.80
N ILE A 320 -0.29 -17.17 -10.40
CA ILE A 320 0.29 -16.36 -11.48
C ILE A 320 -0.62 -16.37 -12.73
N GLU A 321 -1.34 -17.47 -12.97
CA GLU A 321 -2.29 -17.61 -14.08
C GLU A 321 -3.53 -16.75 -13.87
N GLU A 322 -4.04 -16.70 -12.63
CA GLU A 322 -5.19 -15.87 -12.32
C GLU A 322 -4.84 -14.38 -12.49
N ILE A 323 -3.66 -13.94 -12.04
CA ILE A 323 -3.25 -12.53 -12.22
C ILE A 323 -2.93 -12.22 -13.69
N SER A 324 -2.27 -13.12 -14.41
CA SER A 324 -1.97 -13.00 -15.85
C SER A 324 -3.26 -12.85 -16.66
N SER A 325 -4.27 -13.70 -16.43
CA SER A 325 -5.54 -13.63 -17.14
C SER A 325 -6.31 -12.32 -16.91
N LYS A 326 -6.17 -11.70 -15.74
CA LYS A 326 -6.82 -10.42 -15.40
C LYS A 326 -6.10 -9.19 -15.96
N THR A 327 -4.78 -9.28 -16.08
CA THR A 327 -3.93 -8.16 -16.53
C THR A 327 -3.66 -8.19 -18.03
N GLY A 328 -3.81 -9.36 -18.67
CA GLY A 328 -3.41 -9.59 -20.05
C GLY A 328 -1.90 -9.76 -20.23
N PHE A 329 -1.12 -9.77 -19.15
CA PHE A 329 0.34 -9.97 -19.20
C PHE A 329 0.67 -11.44 -19.41
N HIS A 330 1.76 -11.72 -20.12
CA HIS A 330 2.20 -13.09 -20.38
C HIS A 330 2.83 -13.72 -19.14
N LEU A 331 2.59 -15.01 -18.94
CA LEU A 331 3.24 -15.82 -17.91
C LEU A 331 4.77 -15.81 -18.06
N PRO A 332 5.53 -16.11 -16.99
CA PRO A 332 6.97 -16.27 -17.08
C PRO A 332 7.37 -17.30 -18.14
N LEU A 333 8.43 -17.03 -18.90
CA LEU A 333 8.84 -17.90 -20.01
C LEU A 333 9.27 -19.29 -19.53
N ASN A 334 9.85 -19.38 -18.33
CA ASN A 334 10.23 -20.63 -17.71
C ASN A 334 9.09 -21.31 -16.91
N TYR A 335 7.89 -20.72 -16.88
CA TYR A 335 6.72 -21.28 -16.24
C TYR A 335 6.07 -22.34 -17.14
N LYS A 336 6.43 -23.60 -16.92
CA LYS A 336 5.80 -24.75 -17.58
C LYS A 336 4.61 -25.23 -16.76
N LYS A 337 3.44 -25.33 -17.41
CA LYS A 337 2.20 -25.85 -16.81
C LYS A 337 2.32 -27.28 -16.32
#